data_AF-A0A3C1FMR4-F1
#
_entry.id   AF-A0A3C1FMR4-F1
#
_cell.length_a   1.000
_cell.length_b   1.000
_cell.length_c   1.000
_cell.angle_alpha   90.00
_cell.angle_beta   90.00
_cell.angle_gamma   90.00
#
_symmetry.space_group_name_H-M   'P 1'
#
loop_
_entity.id
_entity.type
_entity.pdbx_description
1 polymer ?
#
loop_
_entity_poly.entity_id
_entity_poly.type
_entity_poly.pdbx_seq_one_letter_code
_entity_poly.pdbx_strand_id
1 'polypeptide(L)'
;VHLTWDVAQVIVIFGKLLDPGGAPIMNGYITNSADGNVPIERGGFFQTEFTGLPETIDVTIRGDGNCRAALPKKVEKISGFIVLEDDLTCVPEG
;
A
#
# COMPACT_ATOMS: atom_id res chain seq x y z
N VAL A 1 33.26 -13.11 16.61
CA VAL A 1 32.27 -12.06 16.28
C VAL A 1 30.99 -12.77 15.84
N HIS A 2 29.87 -12.53 16.51
CA HIS A 2 28.54 -12.96 16.06
C HIS A 2 27.86 -11.73 15.48
N LEU A 3 27.53 -11.77 14.19
CA LEU A 3 26.72 -10.76 13.53
C LEU A 3 25.26 -11.24 13.59
N THR A 4 24.50 -10.73 14.54
CA THR A 4 23.03 -10.84 14.52
C THR A 4 22.49 -9.76 13.59
N TRP A 5 21.91 -10.18 12.47
CA TRP A 5 21.14 -9.32 11.60
C TRP A 5 19.70 -9.37 12.09
N ASP A 6 19.23 -8.26 12.66
CA ASP A 6 17.81 -8.09 13.00
C ASP A 6 17.07 -7.75 11.70
N VAL A 7 16.78 -8.78 10.90
CA VAL A 7 16.13 -8.60 9.60
C VAL A 7 14.65 -8.42 9.86
N ALA A 8 14.20 -7.17 9.98
CA ALA A 8 12.78 -6.86 9.93
C ALA A 8 12.21 -7.44 8.63
N GLN A 9 11.11 -8.20 8.71
CA GLN A 9 10.47 -8.74 7.52
C GLN A 9 9.91 -7.59 6.69
N VAL A 10 10.61 -7.26 5.61
CA VAL A 10 10.12 -6.31 4.60
C VAL A 10 9.20 -7.07 3.65
N ILE A 11 8.02 -6.50 3.40
CA ILE A 11 7.05 -7.04 2.47
C ILE A 11 6.81 -6.00 1.39
N VAL A 12 7.00 -6.39 0.13
CA VAL A 12 6.70 -5.54 -1.02
C VAL A 12 5.29 -5.86 -1.50
N ILE A 13 4.43 -4.84 -1.61
CA ILE A 13 3.06 -4.98 -2.11
C ILE A 13 2.92 -4.28 -3.46
N PHE A 14 2.37 -5.01 -4.42
CA PHE A 14 1.91 -4.48 -5.71
C PHE A 14 0.39 -4.48 -5.74
N GLY A 15 -0.20 -3.35 -6.12
CA GLY A 15 -1.66 -3.26 -6.20
C GLY A 15 -2.13 -2.04 -6.96
N LYS A 16 -3.46 -1.85 -6.90
CA LYS A 16 -4.15 -0.72 -7.51
C LYS A 16 -5.17 -0.15 -6.55
N LEU A 17 -5.21 1.18 -6.46
CA LEU A 17 -6.12 1.94 -5.60
C LEU A 17 -7.20 2.63 -6.43
N LEU A 18 -8.45 2.44 -6.03
CA LEU A 18 -9.64 3.06 -6.61
C LEU A 18 -10.37 3.91 -5.55
N ASP A 19 -11.09 4.92 -5.99
CA ASP A 19 -12.09 5.61 -5.17
C ASP A 19 -13.36 4.74 -5.00
N PRO A 20 -14.32 5.14 -4.14
CA PRO A 20 -15.58 4.40 -3.97
C PRO A 20 -16.46 4.34 -5.23
N GLY A 21 -16.21 5.20 -6.23
CA GLY A 21 -16.88 5.19 -7.54
C GLY A 21 -16.20 4.25 -8.55
N GLY A 22 -15.08 3.63 -8.19
CA GLY A 22 -14.29 2.76 -9.06
C GLY A 22 -13.31 3.52 -9.97
N ALA A 23 -13.16 4.83 -9.82
CA ALA A 23 -12.16 5.59 -10.57
C ALA A 23 -10.78 5.42 -9.92
N PRO A 24 -9.70 5.32 -10.70
CA PRO A 24 -8.36 5.19 -10.12
C PRO A 24 -7.96 6.42 -9.29
N ILE A 25 -7.34 6.18 -8.13
CA ILE A 25 -6.72 7.25 -7.35
C ILE A 25 -5.53 7.79 -8.13
N MET A 26 -5.48 9.11 -8.31
CA MET A 26 -4.42 9.80 -9.02
C MET A 26 -3.87 10.93 -8.14
N ASN A 27 -2.60 11.32 -8.34
CA ASN A 27 -1.97 12.43 -7.61
C ASN A 27 -1.96 12.26 -6.08
N GLY A 28 -1.89 11.03 -5.60
CA GLY A 28 -1.80 10.70 -4.17
C GLY A 28 -0.47 10.06 -3.78
N TYR A 29 -0.27 9.91 -2.48
CA TYR A 29 0.88 9.23 -1.87
C TYR A 29 0.41 8.25 -0.81
N ILE A 30 1.02 7.06 -0.78
CA ILE A 30 0.94 6.14 0.35
C ILE A 30 1.88 6.65 1.43
N THR A 31 1.40 6.77 2.66
CA THR A 31 2.11 7.47 3.76
C THR A 31 2.62 6.54 4.87
N ASN A 32 2.06 5.33 4.98
CA ASN A 32 2.47 4.33 5.98
C ASN A 32 3.49 3.32 5.45
N SER A 33 4.18 3.65 4.37
CA SER A 33 5.22 2.83 3.75
C SER A 33 6.55 2.91 4.51
N ALA A 34 7.33 1.84 4.45
CA ALA A 34 8.72 1.82 4.93
C ALA A 34 9.65 2.75 4.12
N ASP A 35 9.28 3.05 2.87
CA ASP A 35 10.01 3.94 1.96
C ASP A 35 9.66 5.43 2.18
N GLY A 36 8.78 5.74 3.13
CA GLY A 36 8.22 7.07 3.34
C GLY A 36 7.03 7.35 2.42
N ASN A 37 6.96 8.53 1.81
CA ASN A 37 5.83 8.88 0.94
C ASN A 37 6.02 8.29 -0.47
N VAL A 38 5.27 7.24 -0.79
CA VAL A 38 5.34 6.56 -2.10
C VAL A 38 4.25 7.12 -3.03
N PRO A 39 4.60 7.66 -4.22
CA PRO A 39 3.60 8.19 -5.15
C PRO A 39 2.74 7.08 -5.75
N ILE A 40 1.45 7.38 -5.96
CA ILE A 40 0.55 6.52 -6.74
C ILE A 40 0.77 6.81 -8.22
N GLU A 41 1.07 5.75 -8.99
CA GLU A 41 1.33 5.83 -10.41
C GLU A 41 0.06 5.99 -11.24
N ARG A 42 0.24 6.21 -12.54
CA ARG A 42 -0.87 6.39 -13.48
C ARG A 42 -1.77 5.16 -13.47
N GLY A 43 -3.08 5.39 -13.34
CA GLY A 43 -4.07 4.30 -13.30
C GLY A 43 -4.26 3.69 -11.92
N GLY A 44 -3.76 4.34 -10.86
CA GLY A 44 -3.95 3.93 -9.47
C GLY A 44 -2.97 2.86 -9.00
N PHE A 45 -2.01 2.47 -9.84
CA PHE A 45 -1.04 1.44 -9.50
C PHE A 45 -0.03 1.93 -8.47
N PHE A 46 0.44 1.02 -7.62
CA PHE A 46 1.51 1.29 -6.68
C PHE A 46 2.37 0.04 -6.44
N GLN A 47 3.61 0.31 -6.06
CA GLN A 47 4.54 -0.65 -5.47
C GLN A 47 5.12 0.00 -4.22
N THR A 48 5.03 -0.67 -3.08
CA THR A 48 5.55 -0.11 -1.83
C THR A 48 6.04 -1.19 -0.87
N GLU A 49 7.04 -0.85 -0.06
CA GLU A 49 7.53 -1.70 1.02
C GLU A 49 6.85 -1.39 2.35
N PHE A 50 6.65 -2.43 3.16
CA PHE A 50 6.15 -2.32 4.52
C PHE A 50 6.99 -3.15 5.48
N THR A 51 7.20 -2.63 6.68
CA THR A 51 7.79 -3.36 7.80
C THR A 51 6.71 -4.22 8.44
N GLY A 52 6.60 -5.47 7.99
CA GLY A 52 5.45 -6.34 8.29
C GLY A 52 4.25 -6.08 7.38
N LEU A 53 3.21 -6.91 7.51
CA LEU A 53 1.98 -6.78 6.71
C LEU A 53 1.03 -5.81 7.43
N PRO A 54 0.75 -4.61 6.89
CA PRO A 54 -0.19 -3.70 7.53
C PRO A 54 -1.64 -4.19 7.33
N GLU A 55 -2.55 -3.71 8.16
CA GLU A 55 -3.99 -3.96 7.98
C GLU A 55 -4.60 -3.03 6.93
N THR A 56 -4.04 -1.82 6.79
CA THR A 56 -4.49 -0.79 5.86
C THR A 56 -3.34 -0.15 5.10
N ILE A 57 -3.65 0.38 3.92
CA ILE A 57 -2.81 1.33 3.20
C ILE A 57 -3.40 2.73 3.43
N ASP A 58 -2.58 3.61 4.00
CA ASP A 58 -2.95 4.99 4.29
C ASP A 58 -2.52 5.87 3.12
N VAL A 59 -3.44 6.67 2.60
CA VAL A 59 -3.25 7.44 1.37
C VAL A 59 -3.63 8.90 1.59
N THR A 60 -2.77 9.82 1.15
CA THR A 60 -3.10 11.25 1.02
C THR A 60 -3.25 11.60 -0.45
N ILE A 61 -4.42 12.11 -0.84
CA ILE A 61 -4.75 12.58 -2.18
C ILE A 61 -4.63 14.10 -2.22
N ARG A 62 -3.82 14.63 -3.13
CA ARG A 62 -3.65 16.09 -3.25
C ARG A 62 -4.96 16.75 -3.71
N GLY A 63 -5.53 17.56 -2.83
CA GLY A 63 -6.76 18.32 -3.10
C GLY A 63 -8.03 17.67 -2.56
N ASP A 64 -8.02 16.37 -2.28
CA ASP A 64 -9.21 15.60 -1.88
C ASP A 64 -9.12 15.01 -0.45
N GLY A 65 -7.97 15.12 0.22
CA GLY A 65 -7.81 14.70 1.62
C GLY A 65 -7.21 13.31 1.79
N ASN A 66 -7.53 12.65 2.89
CA ASN A 66 -6.98 11.33 3.24
C ASN A 66 -8.01 10.21 3.04
N CYS A 67 -7.52 9.03 2.68
CA CYS A 67 -8.32 7.82 2.61
C CYS A 67 -7.52 6.60 3.07
N ARG A 68 -8.24 5.54 3.46
CA ARG A 68 -7.65 4.25 3.81
C ARG A 68 -8.20 3.14 2.95
N ALA A 69 -7.33 2.24 2.54
CA ALA A 69 -7.70 1.00 1.87
C ALA A 69 -7.38 -0.21 2.74
N ALA A 70 -8.36 -1.09 2.96
CA ALA A 70 -8.16 -2.31 3.74
C ALA A 70 -7.41 -3.35 2.90
N LEU A 71 -6.37 -3.96 3.46
CA LEU A 71 -5.70 -5.08 2.82
C LEU A 71 -6.48 -6.39 3.04
N PRO A 72 -6.56 -7.27 2.03
CA PRO A 72 -7.22 -8.56 2.18
C PRO A 72 -6.47 -9.43 3.20
N LYS A 73 -7.23 -10.11 4.07
CA LYS A 73 -6.68 -10.97 5.15
C LYS A 73 -5.94 -12.20 4.63
N LYS A 74 -6.14 -12.58 3.37
CA LYS A 74 -5.42 -13.64 2.67
C LYS A 74 -4.66 -13.02 1.52
N VAL A 75 -3.36 -13.01 1.63
CA VAL A 75 -2.44 -12.63 0.56
C VAL A 75 -1.41 -13.73 0.44
N GLU A 76 -1.30 -14.30 -0.75
CA GLU A 76 -0.33 -15.35 -1.02
C GLU A 76 1.06 -14.70 -1.07
N LYS A 77 1.90 -15.03 -0.08
CA LYS A 77 3.26 -14.52 -0.01
C LYS A 77 4.14 -15.34 -0.93
N ILE A 78 4.68 -14.70 -1.97
CA ILE A 78 5.68 -15.31 -2.84
C ILE A 78 7.02 -14.67 -2.48
N SER A 79 7.85 -15.38 -1.71
CA SER A 79 9.25 -14.98 -1.43
C SER A 79 9.44 -13.53 -0.91
N GLY A 80 8.52 -13.02 -0.07
CA GLY A 80 8.58 -11.66 0.48
C GLY A 80 7.81 -10.60 -0.33
N PHE A 81 7.22 -11.00 -1.45
CA PHE A 81 6.35 -10.17 -2.27
C PHE A 81 4.90 -10.58 -2.11
N ILE A 82 4.00 -9.61 -2.25
CA ILE A 82 2.57 -9.78 -2.30
C ILE A 82 2.06 -9.05 -3.53
N VAL A 83 1.38 -9.78 -4.41
CA VAL A 83 0.64 -9.20 -5.53
C VAL A 83 -0.83 -9.30 -5.17
N LEU A 84 -1.52 -8.16 -5.16
CA LEU A 84 -2.96 -8.13 -4.92
C LEU A 84 -3.69 -8.48 -6.22
N GLU A 85 -4.51 -9.53 -6.18
CA GLU A 85 -5.36 -9.91 -7.32
C GLU A 85 -6.57 -8.97 -7.46
N ASP A 86 -7.06 -8.45 -6.34
CA ASP A 86 -8.19 -7.53 -6.28
C ASP A 86 -7.73 -6.07 -6.15
N ASP A 87 -8.44 -5.18 -6.83
CA ASP A 87 -8.28 -3.73 -6.68
C ASP A 87 -8.70 -3.30 -5.26
N LEU A 88 -7.92 -2.41 -4.66
CA LEU A 88 -8.21 -1.86 -3.34
C LEU A 88 -9.08 -0.61 -3.44
N THR A 89 -10.14 -0.54 -2.64
CA THR A 89 -10.96 0.68 -2.53
C THR A 89 -10.46 1.56 -1.40
N CYS A 90 -10.09 2.80 -1.72
CA CYS A 90 -9.72 3.82 -0.76
C CYS A 90 -10.97 4.54 -0.24
N VAL A 91 -11.26 4.36 1.04
CA VAL A 91 -12.42 4.96 1.71
C VAL A 91 -11.98 6.24 2.42
N PRO A 92 -12.60 7.40 2.13
CA PRO A 92 -12.24 8.66 2.78
C PRO A 92 -12.32 8.57 4.32
N GLU A 93 -11.36 9.21 4.99
CA GLU A 93 -11.46 9.45 6.43
C GLU A 93 -12.48 10.58 6.66
N GLY A 94 -13.61 10.26 7.28
CA GLY A 94 -14.67 11.24 7.61
C GLY A 94 -14.31 12.20 8.73
#